data_AF-A0A843G1N2-F1
#
_entry.id   AF-A0A843G1N2-F1
#
_cell.length_a   1.000
_cell.length_b   1.000
_cell.length_c   1.000
_cell.angle_alpha   90.00
_cell.angle_beta   90.00
_cell.angle_gamma   90.00
#
_symmetry.space_group_name_H-M   'P 1'
#
loop_
_entity.id
_entity.type
_entity.pdbx_description
1 polymer ?
#
loop_
_entity_poly.entity_id
_entity_poly.type
_entity_poly.pdbx_seq_one_letter_code
_entity_poly.pdbx_strand_id
1 'polypeptide(L)'
;MADDKKHNNFRDGSAGTSMFSEPIDMEFTKPMAAMVIGNSMLSAVKGVSAAGATPEDTLFTPNLDARLILSGTEEGKDVPVSPLGCVSPAVVVHALFGMCGIEPVVVNAGLVHRPDFVCTDVYGEVGQDPRFDFALKDPRLLYRRGVKVGTQWGTYADLLILGECVPGGTTTALCVMKALGYHASASSSFPVSPTALKEEICNAVLKRIRDAGIDTKDAFEVMKYAGDPMMPVV
;
A
#
# COMPACT_ATOMS: atom_id res chain seq x y z
N MET A 1 51.79 -9.03 5.61
CA MET A 1 51.14 -9.15 4.29
C MET A 1 50.28 -10.40 4.37
N ALA A 2 49.07 -10.24 4.87
CA ALA A 2 48.13 -11.32 5.16
C ALA A 2 46.75 -10.82 4.74
N ASP A 3 46.19 -11.44 3.71
CA ASP A 3 44.79 -11.34 3.33
C ASP A 3 44.03 -12.39 4.13
N ASP A 4 43.08 -11.94 4.96
CA ASP A 4 42.25 -12.82 5.76
C ASP A 4 40.77 -12.51 5.44
N LYS A 5 40.21 -13.32 4.53
CA LYS A 5 38.77 -13.33 4.24
C LYS A 5 38.04 -13.91 5.45
N LYS A 6 37.40 -13.05 6.24
CA LYS A 6 36.46 -13.50 7.28
C LYS A 6 35.10 -13.80 6.67
N HIS A 7 34.82 -15.09 6.51
CA HIS A 7 33.45 -15.62 6.44
C HIS A 7 32.76 -15.35 7.78
N ASN A 8 31.58 -14.72 7.72
CA ASN A 8 30.75 -14.51 8.90
C ASN A 8 29.88 -15.76 9.12
N ASN A 9 30.34 -16.64 10.00
CA ASN A 9 29.60 -17.82 10.46
C ASN A 9 28.50 -17.38 11.43
N PHE A 10 27.23 -17.43 11.01
CA PHE A 10 26.07 -17.48 11.91
C PHE A 10 25.54 -18.92 11.94
N ARG A 11 26.23 -19.81 12.67
CA ARG A 11 25.68 -21.11 13.09
C ARG A 11 26.21 -21.46 14.47
N ASP A 12 25.41 -21.12 15.47
CA ASP A 12 25.34 -21.78 16.77
C ASP A 12 23.86 -21.62 17.19
N GLY A 13 23.04 -22.65 17.38
CA GLY A 13 23.33 -23.88 18.11
C GLY A 13 22.57 -23.93 19.44
N SER A 14 21.31 -23.47 19.51
CA SER A 14 20.40 -23.86 20.60
C SER A 14 18.98 -24.01 20.07
N ALA A 15 18.43 -25.21 20.23
CA ALA A 15 17.06 -25.57 19.88
C ALA A 15 16.08 -24.93 20.87
N GLY A 16 15.86 -23.62 20.71
CA GLY A 16 14.64 -22.98 21.17
C GLY A 16 13.60 -23.11 20.07
N THR A 17 12.43 -23.67 20.37
CA THR A 17 11.26 -23.58 19.49
C THR A 17 10.95 -22.10 19.25
N SER A 18 11.47 -21.57 18.14
CA SER A 18 11.16 -20.26 17.62
C SER A 18 9.66 -20.17 17.37
N MET A 19 9.00 -19.23 18.04
CA MET A 19 7.62 -18.81 17.77
C MET A 19 7.53 -17.99 16.47
N PHE A 20 8.59 -17.94 15.67
CA PHE A 20 8.66 -17.22 14.41
C PHE A 20 8.60 -18.20 13.24
N SER A 21 7.86 -17.77 12.21
CA SER A 21 7.71 -18.37 10.88
C SER A 21 9.00 -19.00 10.37
N GLU A 22 8.87 -20.07 9.56
CA GLU A 22 10.01 -20.69 8.86
C GLU A 22 10.96 -19.63 8.28
N PRO A 23 12.29 -19.83 8.38
CA PRO A 23 13.24 -18.88 7.83
C PRO A 23 12.95 -18.68 6.34
N ILE A 24 12.78 -17.43 5.93
CA ILE A 24 12.58 -17.08 4.52
C ILE A 24 13.83 -17.50 3.76
N ASP A 25 13.67 -18.47 2.87
CA ASP A 25 14.74 -18.99 2.01
C ASP A 25 14.92 -18.06 0.79
N MET A 26 15.42 -16.85 1.03
CA MET A 26 15.75 -15.88 -0.01
C MET A 26 17.10 -15.22 0.28
N GLU A 27 18.05 -15.37 -0.64
CA GLU A 27 19.32 -14.64 -0.63
C GLU A 27 19.23 -13.41 -1.53
N PHE A 28 19.66 -12.25 -1.04
CA PHE A 28 19.69 -10.99 -1.78
C PHE A 28 20.90 -10.15 -1.36
N THR A 29 21.38 -9.29 -2.24
CA THR A 29 22.58 -8.44 -2.04
C THR A 29 22.34 -6.97 -2.31
N LYS A 30 21.26 -6.63 -3.03
CA LYS A 30 20.89 -5.27 -3.44
C LYS A 30 19.38 -5.08 -3.23
N PRO A 31 18.92 -5.01 -1.96
CA PRO A 31 17.52 -4.74 -1.69
C PRO A 31 17.19 -3.29 -2.06
N MET A 32 16.01 -3.11 -2.64
CA MET A 32 15.39 -1.80 -2.86
C MET A 32 14.02 -1.81 -2.22
N ALA A 33 13.64 -0.69 -1.61
CA ALA A 33 12.29 -0.51 -1.08
C ALA A 33 11.56 0.59 -1.84
N ALA A 34 10.28 0.38 -2.12
CA ALA A 34 9.41 1.40 -2.68
C ALA A 34 8.08 1.48 -1.93
N MET A 35 7.61 2.71 -1.70
CA MET A 35 6.29 2.99 -1.14
C MET A 35 5.37 3.46 -2.26
N VAL A 36 4.37 2.66 -2.60
CA VAL A 36 3.35 3.02 -3.58
C VAL A 36 2.20 3.72 -2.88
N ILE A 37 2.02 5.00 -3.16
CA ILE A 37 1.04 5.85 -2.49
C ILE A 37 -0.09 6.23 -3.45
N GLY A 38 -1.31 6.25 -2.93
CA GLY A 38 -2.49 6.59 -3.71
C GLY A 38 -3.67 7.00 -2.84
N ASN A 39 -4.63 7.70 -3.44
CA ASN A 39 -5.89 8.01 -2.80
C ASN A 39 -7.03 7.24 -3.45
N SER A 40 -8.03 6.92 -2.63
CA SER A 40 -9.38 6.63 -3.09
C SER A 40 -10.33 7.62 -2.44
N MET A 41 -11.23 8.24 -3.21
CA MET A 41 -12.29 9.11 -2.68
C MET A 41 -13.20 8.38 -1.67
N LEU A 42 -13.20 7.05 -1.70
CA LEU A 42 -13.88 6.22 -0.70
C LEU A 42 -13.35 6.47 0.73
N SER A 43 -12.09 6.89 0.90
CA SER A 43 -11.52 7.18 2.22
C SER A 43 -12.14 8.40 2.90
N ALA A 44 -12.65 9.34 2.12
CA ALA A 44 -13.35 10.53 2.60
C ALA A 44 -14.78 10.24 3.06
N VAL A 45 -15.24 8.99 2.97
CA VAL A 45 -16.52 8.56 3.53
C VAL A 45 -16.33 8.29 5.02
N LYS A 46 -17.10 8.99 5.84
CA LYS A 46 -17.05 8.86 7.31
C LYS A 46 -17.16 7.39 7.75
N GLY A 47 -16.20 6.95 8.55
CA GLY A 47 -16.16 5.59 9.12
C GLY A 47 -15.51 4.53 8.23
N VAL A 48 -15.07 4.87 7.01
CA VAL A 48 -14.36 3.93 6.13
C VAL A 48 -12.89 3.77 6.52
N SER A 49 -12.22 4.89 6.82
CA SER A 49 -10.80 4.94 7.14
C SER A 49 -10.55 5.70 8.44
N ALA A 50 -9.57 5.24 9.21
CA ALA A 50 -9.03 5.96 10.38
C ALA A 50 -7.62 6.52 10.12
N ALA A 51 -7.14 6.45 8.87
CA ALA A 51 -5.81 6.91 8.47
C ALA A 51 -5.82 8.44 8.26
N GLY A 52 -6.12 9.19 9.33
CA GLY A 52 -6.29 10.65 9.33
C GLY A 52 -7.32 11.09 10.37
N ALA A 53 -7.18 12.28 10.95
CA ALA A 53 -8.03 12.76 12.05
C ALA A 53 -9.50 12.97 11.63
N THR A 54 -9.72 13.40 10.40
CA THR A 54 -11.04 13.50 9.75
C THR A 54 -11.05 12.73 8.43
N PRO A 55 -12.24 12.43 7.85
CA PRO A 55 -12.32 11.79 6.54
C PRO A 55 -11.58 12.56 5.44
N GLU A 56 -11.62 13.89 5.45
CA GLU A 56 -10.91 14.74 4.51
C GLU A 56 -9.39 14.66 4.68
N ASP A 57 -8.90 14.55 5.93
CA ASP A 57 -7.48 14.42 6.23
C ASP A 57 -6.86 13.15 5.64
N THR A 58 -7.68 12.11 5.42
CA THR A 58 -7.22 10.87 4.78
C THR A 58 -6.64 11.11 3.38
N LEU A 59 -7.02 12.19 2.70
CA LEU A 59 -6.48 12.53 1.38
C LEU A 59 -5.02 13.05 1.45
N PHE A 60 -4.59 13.55 2.61
CA PHE A 60 -3.23 14.02 2.84
C PHE A 60 -2.31 12.93 3.38
N THR A 61 -2.85 11.92 4.05
CA THR A 61 -2.08 10.88 4.74
C THR A 61 -1.02 10.20 3.87
N PRO A 62 -1.25 9.80 2.61
CA PRO A 62 -0.19 9.17 1.82
C PRO A 62 1.03 10.07 1.59
N ASN A 63 0.82 11.38 1.41
CA ASN A 63 1.91 12.34 1.30
C ASN A 63 2.65 12.51 2.63
N LEU A 64 1.91 12.57 3.75
CA LEU A 64 2.51 12.72 5.08
C LEU A 64 3.32 11.48 5.47
N ASP A 65 2.79 10.28 5.23
CA ASP A 65 3.48 9.01 5.49
C ASP A 65 4.73 8.87 4.62
N ALA A 66 4.65 9.22 3.32
CA ALA A 66 5.79 9.20 2.44
C ALA A 66 6.90 10.16 2.89
N ARG A 67 6.55 11.39 3.33
CA ARG A 67 7.52 12.34 3.89
C ARG A 67 8.20 11.81 5.14
N LEU A 68 7.41 11.23 6.04
CA LEU A 68 7.92 10.63 7.26
C LEU A 68 8.88 9.48 6.97
N ILE A 69 8.57 8.63 5.99
CA ILE A 69 9.44 7.52 5.58
C ILE A 69 10.75 8.07 4.98
N LEU A 70 10.68 9.08 4.12
CA LEU A 70 11.84 9.65 3.44
C LEU A 70 12.76 10.48 4.35
N SER A 71 12.19 11.25 5.27
CA SER A 71 12.93 12.30 5.98
C SER A 71 12.80 12.25 7.50
N GLY A 72 12.02 11.30 8.03
CA GLY A 72 11.70 11.25 9.45
C GLY A 72 10.79 12.41 9.88
N THR A 73 10.68 12.60 11.19
CA THR A 73 10.05 13.80 11.77
C THR A 73 11.11 14.88 11.99
N GLU A 74 10.81 16.12 11.64
CA GLU A 74 11.57 17.26 12.17
C GLU A 74 11.32 17.38 13.68
N GLU A 75 12.31 17.83 14.44
CA GLU A 75 12.13 18.16 15.86
C GLU A 75 10.96 19.14 16.04
N GLY A 76 9.95 18.74 16.81
CA GLY A 76 8.80 19.58 17.14
C GLY A 76 7.65 19.59 16.12
N LYS A 77 7.64 18.72 15.11
CA LYS A 77 6.46 18.51 14.23
C LYS A 77 5.70 17.24 14.59
N ASP A 78 4.37 17.33 14.56
CA ASP A 78 3.47 16.21 14.88
C ASP A 78 3.53 15.12 13.80
N VAL A 79 3.71 13.87 14.24
CA VAL A 79 3.54 12.68 13.40
C VAL A 79 2.06 12.55 13.00
N PRO A 80 1.70 12.03 11.81
CA PRO A 80 0.31 11.72 11.53
C PRO A 80 -0.26 10.77 12.58
N VAL A 81 -1.26 11.26 13.31
CA VAL A 81 -1.96 10.50 14.34
C VAL A 81 -3.38 10.25 13.87
N SER A 82 -3.81 8.99 13.93
CA SER A 82 -5.21 8.61 13.71
C SER A 82 -6.14 9.28 14.75
N PRO A 83 -7.48 9.31 14.53
CA PRO A 83 -8.44 9.84 15.49
C PRO A 83 -8.40 9.13 16.86
N LEU A 84 -7.77 7.96 16.90
CA LEU A 84 -7.65 7.09 18.06
C LEU A 84 -6.34 7.30 18.83
N GLY A 85 -5.52 8.28 18.44
CA GLY A 85 -4.23 8.53 19.08
C GLY A 85 -3.11 7.58 18.62
N CYS A 86 -3.37 6.68 17.66
CA CYS A 86 -2.33 5.79 17.13
C CYS A 86 -1.47 6.53 16.11
N VAL A 87 -0.16 6.47 16.34
CA VAL A 87 0.90 6.98 15.46
C VAL A 87 0.96 6.14 14.19
N SER A 88 1.21 6.78 13.04
CA SER A 88 1.30 6.09 11.75
C SER A 88 2.37 4.98 11.75
N PRO A 89 2.08 3.80 11.14
CA PRO A 89 3.07 2.74 10.92
C PRO A 89 4.31 3.21 10.13
N ALA A 90 4.22 4.32 9.38
CA ALA A 90 5.32 4.95 8.68
C ALA A 90 6.54 5.26 9.58
N VAL A 91 6.34 5.50 10.89
CA VAL A 91 7.44 5.65 11.86
C VAL A 91 8.29 4.38 11.96
N VAL A 92 7.63 3.21 12.00
CA VAL A 92 8.31 1.91 12.07
C VAL A 92 9.05 1.64 10.76
N VAL A 93 8.42 1.96 9.62
CA VAL A 93 9.03 1.81 8.30
C VAL A 93 10.29 2.67 8.14
N HIS A 94 10.23 3.94 8.56
CA HIS A 94 11.39 4.84 8.57
C HIS A 94 12.55 4.28 9.40
N ALA A 95 12.25 3.82 10.63
CA ALA A 95 13.26 3.25 11.51
C ALA A 95 13.90 1.98 10.93
N LEU A 96 13.10 1.06 10.37
CA LEU A 96 13.59 -0.18 9.78
C LEU A 96 14.49 0.07 8.57
N PHE A 97 14.07 0.93 7.64
CA PHE A 97 14.90 1.26 6.47
C PHE A 97 16.19 1.97 6.87
N GLY A 98 16.15 2.88 7.85
CA GLY A 98 17.37 3.48 8.42
C GLY A 98 18.32 2.47 9.05
N MET A 99 17.81 1.51 9.84
CA MET A 99 18.62 0.45 10.44
C MET A 99 19.23 -0.51 9.42
N CYS A 100 18.53 -0.75 8.30
CA CYS A 100 19.00 -1.61 7.22
C CYS A 100 19.87 -0.88 6.18
N GLY A 101 20.02 0.45 6.29
CA GLY A 101 20.73 1.26 5.29
C GLY A 101 20.04 1.27 3.92
N ILE A 102 18.71 1.13 3.89
CA ILE A 102 17.89 1.15 2.68
C ILE A 102 17.32 2.56 2.50
N GLU A 103 17.56 3.19 1.36
CA GLU A 103 16.89 4.44 0.98
C GLU A 103 15.66 4.11 0.13
N PRO A 104 14.43 4.30 0.65
CA PRO A 104 13.23 3.97 -0.09
C PRO A 104 12.93 5.02 -1.16
N VAL A 105 12.31 4.58 -2.25
CA VAL A 105 11.71 5.47 -3.26
C VAL A 105 10.20 5.54 -3.08
N VAL A 106 9.57 6.63 -3.52
CA VAL A 106 8.11 6.77 -3.48
C VAL A 106 7.54 6.70 -4.89
N VAL A 107 6.44 5.97 -5.07
CA VAL A 107 5.68 5.91 -6.33
C VAL A 107 4.32 6.56 -6.13
N ASN A 108 4.06 7.65 -6.86
CA ASN A 108 2.74 8.25 -6.92
C ASN A 108 1.86 7.48 -7.91
N ALA A 109 0.93 6.67 -7.39
CA ALA A 109 -0.03 5.91 -8.17
C ALA A 109 -1.27 6.72 -8.57
N GLY A 110 -1.57 7.80 -7.86
CA GLY A 110 -2.74 8.64 -8.09
C GLY A 110 -3.20 9.32 -6.81
N LEU A 111 -2.84 10.59 -6.64
CA LEU A 111 -3.14 11.38 -5.45
C LEU A 111 -4.04 12.57 -5.79
N VAL A 112 -4.85 13.00 -4.82
CA VAL A 112 -5.60 14.26 -4.90
C VAL A 112 -4.63 15.45 -4.84
N HIS A 113 -3.68 15.40 -3.92
CA HIS A 113 -2.69 16.44 -3.71
C HIS A 113 -1.33 15.96 -4.21
N ARG A 114 -0.72 16.73 -5.12
CA ARG A 114 0.61 16.40 -5.64
C ARG A 114 1.67 16.44 -4.52
N PRO A 115 2.59 15.48 -4.47
CA PRO A 115 3.73 15.52 -3.56
C PRO A 115 4.59 16.78 -3.77
N ASP A 116 5.15 17.32 -2.69
CA ASP A 116 6.16 18.39 -2.69
C ASP A 116 7.61 17.86 -2.64
N PHE A 117 7.77 16.54 -2.73
CA PHE A 117 9.05 15.82 -2.70
C PHE A 117 9.23 14.97 -3.97
N VAL A 118 10.46 14.49 -4.18
CA VAL A 118 10.81 13.68 -5.36
C VAL A 118 10.14 12.31 -5.25
N CYS A 119 9.38 11.93 -6.27
CA CYS A 119 8.79 10.61 -6.40
C CYS A 119 8.77 10.16 -7.87
N THR A 120 8.64 8.85 -8.08
CA THR A 120 8.34 8.28 -9.38
C THR A 120 6.84 8.40 -9.64
N ASP A 121 6.46 9.21 -10.62
CA ASP A 121 5.06 9.39 -10.97
C ASP A 121 4.65 8.42 -12.09
N VAL A 122 3.64 7.57 -11.85
CA VAL A 122 3.05 6.71 -12.88
C VAL A 122 1.83 7.34 -13.55
N TYR A 123 1.65 8.65 -13.37
CA TYR A 123 0.64 9.51 -13.97
C TYR A 123 -0.78 8.96 -13.85
N GLY A 124 -1.09 8.39 -12.68
CA GLY A 124 -2.44 7.94 -12.35
C GLY A 124 -3.30 9.07 -11.82
N GLU A 125 -4.60 8.79 -11.77
CA GLU A 125 -5.62 9.68 -11.22
C GLU A 125 -6.08 9.10 -9.87
N VAL A 126 -6.61 9.95 -8.99
CA VAL A 126 -7.23 9.48 -7.72
C VAL A 126 -8.37 8.49 -8.02
N GLY A 127 -8.41 7.40 -7.26
CA GLY A 127 -9.50 6.42 -7.36
C GLY A 127 -10.83 7.02 -6.91
N GLN A 128 -11.91 6.79 -7.64
CA GLN A 128 -13.23 7.33 -7.28
C GLN A 128 -13.97 6.44 -6.27
N ASP A 129 -15.10 6.92 -5.75
CA ASP A 129 -15.99 6.10 -4.93
C ASP A 129 -16.68 5.03 -5.81
N PRO A 130 -16.34 3.74 -5.64
CA PRO A 130 -16.83 2.65 -6.49
C PRO A 130 -18.35 2.43 -6.38
N ARG A 131 -19.01 3.00 -5.38
CA ARG A 131 -20.48 2.93 -5.24
C ARG A 131 -21.19 3.78 -6.30
N PHE A 132 -20.52 4.79 -6.83
CA PHE A 132 -21.17 5.79 -7.69
C PHE A 132 -20.51 5.90 -9.06
N ASP A 133 -19.19 5.70 -9.16
CA ASP A 133 -18.44 5.83 -10.41
C ASP A 133 -17.55 4.59 -10.67
N PHE A 134 -16.77 4.61 -11.76
CA PHE A 134 -15.64 3.71 -11.94
C PHE A 134 -14.56 4.09 -10.95
N ALA A 135 -14.13 3.12 -10.14
CA ALA A 135 -13.03 3.31 -9.21
C ALA A 135 -11.75 3.74 -9.93
N LEU A 136 -11.48 3.16 -11.10
CA LEU A 136 -10.33 3.48 -11.94
C LEU A 136 -10.75 3.68 -13.39
N LYS A 137 -10.11 4.63 -14.07
CA LYS A 137 -10.36 4.93 -15.48
C LYS A 137 -9.72 3.91 -16.42
N ASP A 138 -8.45 3.59 -16.20
CA ASP A 138 -7.67 2.62 -16.99
C ASP A 138 -6.65 1.86 -16.13
N PRO A 139 -7.08 0.79 -15.44
CA PRO A 139 -6.19 -0.01 -14.59
C PRO A 139 -5.09 -0.74 -15.39
N ARG A 140 -5.33 -1.06 -16.67
CA ARG A 140 -4.33 -1.71 -17.53
C ARG A 140 -3.18 -0.77 -17.87
N LEU A 141 -3.48 0.51 -18.10
CA LEU A 141 -2.45 1.52 -18.30
C LEU A 141 -1.58 1.69 -17.06
N LEU A 142 -2.19 1.76 -15.87
CA LEU A 142 -1.44 1.83 -14.60
C LEU A 142 -0.54 0.60 -14.42
N TYR A 143 -1.07 -0.59 -14.69
CA TYR A 143 -0.27 -1.82 -14.65
C TYR A 143 0.93 -1.79 -15.59
N ARG A 144 0.74 -1.41 -16.86
CA ARG A 144 1.87 -1.30 -17.79
C ARG A 144 2.93 -0.29 -17.33
N ARG A 145 2.51 0.78 -16.66
CA ARG A 145 3.44 1.78 -16.11
C ARG A 145 4.17 1.24 -14.88
N GLY A 146 3.48 0.53 -13.98
CA GLY A 146 4.08 -0.19 -12.86
C GLY A 146 5.11 -1.22 -13.33
N VAL A 147 4.75 -2.08 -14.29
CA VAL A 147 5.67 -3.04 -14.92
C VAL A 147 6.90 -2.35 -15.51
N LYS A 148 6.74 -1.20 -16.17
CA LYS A 148 7.87 -0.45 -16.74
C LYS A 148 8.82 0.06 -15.65
N VAL A 149 8.29 0.61 -14.56
CA VAL A 149 9.08 1.06 -13.40
C VAL A 149 9.80 -0.13 -12.75
N GLY A 150 9.07 -1.21 -12.46
CA GLY A 150 9.64 -2.42 -11.84
C GLY A 150 10.70 -3.09 -12.71
N THR A 151 10.51 -3.14 -14.04
CA THR A 151 11.51 -3.67 -14.97
C THR A 151 12.80 -2.85 -14.94
N GLN A 152 12.70 -1.52 -14.85
CA GLN A 152 13.88 -0.65 -14.73
C GLN A 152 14.61 -0.88 -13.40
N TRP A 153 13.88 -0.94 -12.29
CA TRP A 153 14.47 -1.17 -10.96
C TRP A 153 15.08 -2.55 -10.80
N GLY A 154 14.50 -3.58 -11.43
CA GLY A 154 15.06 -4.94 -11.45
C GLY A 154 16.42 -5.06 -12.13
N THR A 155 16.89 -4.01 -12.83
CA THR A 155 18.27 -3.96 -13.34
C THR A 155 19.29 -3.54 -12.26
N TYR A 156 18.82 -2.96 -11.15
CA TYR A 156 19.64 -2.44 -10.05
C TYR A 156 19.46 -3.21 -8.74
N ALA A 157 18.29 -3.83 -8.54
CA ALA A 157 17.91 -4.54 -7.32
C ALA A 157 17.65 -6.03 -7.58
N ASP A 158 18.07 -6.89 -6.65
CA ASP A 158 17.78 -8.34 -6.65
C ASP A 158 16.65 -8.72 -5.67
N LEU A 159 16.21 -7.76 -4.84
CA LEU A 159 15.01 -7.83 -4.03
C LEU A 159 14.29 -6.48 -4.08
N LEU A 160 12.99 -6.49 -4.40
CA LEU A 160 12.13 -5.31 -4.33
C LEU A 160 11.09 -5.48 -3.22
N ILE A 161 11.14 -4.60 -2.23
CA ILE A 161 10.18 -4.53 -1.12
C ILE A 161 9.15 -3.45 -1.48
N LEU A 162 7.89 -3.84 -1.67
CA LEU A 162 6.81 -2.93 -1.98
C LEU A 162 5.91 -2.74 -0.76
N GLY A 163 5.83 -1.50 -0.28
CA GLY A 163 4.83 -1.07 0.68
C GLY A 163 3.75 -0.21 0.01
N GLU A 164 2.64 -0.02 0.70
CA GLU A 164 1.54 0.84 0.24
C GLU A 164 1.13 1.85 1.31
N CYS A 165 0.55 2.97 0.86
CA CYS A 165 -0.30 3.79 1.72
C CYS A 165 -1.50 4.28 0.91
N VAL A 166 -2.63 3.62 1.11
CA VAL A 166 -3.93 3.96 0.52
C VAL A 166 -5.02 3.93 1.61
N PRO A 167 -5.39 5.09 2.17
CA PRO A 167 -6.57 5.20 3.00
C PRO A 167 -7.80 4.66 2.27
N GLY A 168 -8.60 3.83 2.96
CA GLY A 168 -9.71 3.11 2.34
C GLY A 168 -9.33 1.84 1.57
N GLY A 169 -8.04 1.56 1.38
CA GLY A 169 -7.49 0.42 0.62
C GLY A 169 -7.98 -0.95 1.09
N THR A 170 -8.21 -1.11 2.40
CA THR A 170 -8.80 -2.37 2.93
C THR A 170 -10.22 -2.63 2.40
N THR A 171 -10.99 -1.58 2.12
CA THR A 171 -12.36 -1.70 1.61
C THR A 171 -12.36 -1.95 0.10
N THR A 172 -11.52 -1.27 -0.67
CA THR A 172 -11.33 -1.57 -2.10
C THR A 172 -10.79 -2.99 -2.29
N ALA A 173 -9.83 -3.43 -1.46
CA ALA A 173 -9.31 -4.79 -1.50
C ALA A 173 -10.40 -5.84 -1.23
N LEU A 174 -11.27 -5.59 -0.24
CA LEU A 174 -12.42 -6.44 0.03
C LEU A 174 -13.35 -6.55 -1.18
N CYS A 175 -13.63 -5.42 -1.83
CA CYS A 175 -14.50 -5.37 -3.01
C CYS A 175 -13.90 -6.14 -4.18
N VAL A 176 -12.61 -5.94 -4.48
CA VAL A 176 -11.91 -6.66 -5.56
C VAL A 176 -11.88 -8.16 -5.27
N MET A 177 -11.49 -8.58 -4.07
CA MET A 177 -11.44 -10.01 -3.71
C MET A 177 -12.80 -10.68 -3.84
N LYS A 178 -13.86 -10.08 -3.30
CA LYS A 178 -15.22 -10.64 -3.40
C LYS A 178 -15.75 -10.66 -4.84
N ALA A 179 -15.44 -9.65 -5.64
CA ALA A 179 -15.85 -9.59 -7.05
C ALA A 179 -15.16 -10.70 -7.88
N LEU A 180 -13.91 -11.01 -7.56
CA LEU A 180 -13.15 -12.13 -8.13
C LEU A 180 -13.61 -13.52 -7.61
N GLY A 181 -14.53 -13.56 -6.65
CA GLY A 181 -15.11 -14.81 -6.12
C GLY A 181 -14.39 -15.39 -4.90
N TYR A 182 -13.47 -14.66 -4.28
CA TYR A 182 -12.83 -15.11 -3.05
C TYR A 182 -13.74 -14.92 -1.82
N HIS A 183 -13.71 -15.90 -0.91
CA HIS A 183 -14.28 -15.77 0.43
C HIS A 183 -13.36 -14.93 1.31
N ALA A 184 -13.49 -13.62 1.24
CA ALA A 184 -12.61 -12.68 1.93
C ALA A 184 -13.30 -11.91 3.06
N SER A 185 -12.54 -11.65 4.12
CA SER A 185 -12.78 -10.60 5.11
C SER A 185 -11.58 -9.65 5.10
N ALA A 186 -11.80 -8.36 5.40
CA ALA A 186 -10.72 -7.37 5.41
C ALA A 186 -10.47 -6.86 6.83
N SER A 187 -9.19 -6.63 7.14
CA SER A 187 -8.76 -5.94 8.36
C SER A 187 -9.25 -4.48 8.38
N SER A 188 -9.15 -3.82 9.53
CA SER A 188 -9.57 -2.43 9.69
C SER A 188 -8.57 -1.64 10.51
N SER A 189 -8.41 -0.34 10.18
CA SER A 189 -7.66 0.63 10.98
C SER A 189 -8.39 1.07 12.26
N PHE A 190 -9.60 0.56 12.49
CA PHE A 190 -10.37 0.77 13.72
C PHE A 190 -10.27 -0.45 14.66
N PRO A 191 -10.22 -0.25 16.00
CA PRO A 191 -10.16 -1.32 17.00
C PRO A 191 -11.37 -2.25 16.96
N VAL A 192 -12.54 -1.71 16.62
CA VAL A 192 -13.73 -2.48 16.25
C VAL A 192 -13.94 -2.24 14.76
N SER A 193 -13.77 -3.29 13.95
CA SER A 193 -13.99 -3.19 12.51
C SER A 193 -15.42 -2.68 12.25
N PRO A 194 -15.62 -1.60 11.48
CA PRO A 194 -16.94 -1.18 11.02
C PRO A 194 -17.39 -2.12 9.90
N THR A 195 -17.47 -3.41 10.21
CA THR A 195 -17.71 -4.50 9.27
C THR A 195 -19.02 -4.25 8.52
N ALA A 196 -20.05 -3.73 9.19
CA ALA A 196 -21.33 -3.42 8.57
C ALA A 196 -21.21 -2.39 7.42
N LEU A 197 -20.45 -1.31 7.60
CA LEU A 197 -20.29 -0.27 6.58
C LEU A 197 -19.45 -0.78 5.40
N LYS A 198 -18.35 -1.51 5.66
CA LYS A 198 -17.54 -2.12 4.59
C LYS A 198 -18.34 -3.14 3.79
N GLU A 199 -19.16 -3.94 4.46
CA GLU A 199 -20.07 -4.89 3.81
C GLU A 199 -21.14 -4.19 2.99
N GLU A 200 -21.74 -3.11 3.49
CA GLU A 200 -22.71 -2.29 2.73
C GLU A 200 -22.08 -1.72 1.45
N ILE A 201 -20.92 -1.08 1.56
CA ILE A 201 -20.16 -0.57 0.42
C ILE A 201 -19.88 -1.69 -0.57
N CYS A 202 -19.34 -2.82 -0.08
CA CYS A 202 -19.01 -3.95 -0.92
C CYS A 202 -20.23 -4.51 -1.66
N ASN A 203 -21.36 -4.66 -0.97
CA ASN A 203 -22.61 -5.12 -1.57
C ASN A 203 -23.10 -4.18 -2.68
N ALA A 204 -22.98 -2.86 -2.50
CA ALA A 204 -23.33 -1.87 -3.51
C ALA A 204 -22.41 -1.97 -4.75
N VAL A 205 -21.10 -2.10 -4.55
CA VAL A 205 -20.11 -2.26 -5.64
C VAL A 205 -20.34 -3.57 -6.40
N LEU A 206 -20.51 -4.69 -5.69
CA LEU A 206 -20.80 -5.99 -6.29
C LEU A 206 -22.11 -5.99 -7.07
N LYS A 207 -23.12 -5.24 -6.60
CA LYS A 207 -24.36 -5.05 -7.36
C LYS A 207 -24.09 -4.33 -8.69
N ARG A 208 -23.33 -3.22 -8.67
CA ARG A 208 -22.96 -2.50 -9.91
C ARG A 208 -22.19 -3.36 -10.90
N ILE A 209 -21.25 -4.16 -10.41
CA ILE A 209 -20.48 -5.13 -11.20
C ILE A 209 -21.42 -6.13 -11.88
N ARG A 210 -22.36 -6.72 -11.13
CA ARG A 210 -23.36 -7.65 -11.68
C ARG A 210 -24.28 -6.97 -12.71
N ASP A 211 -24.79 -5.78 -12.39
CA ASP A 211 -25.69 -5.03 -13.25
C ASP A 211 -25.01 -4.61 -14.57
N ALA A 212 -23.71 -4.33 -14.52
CA ALA A 212 -22.91 -4.01 -15.70
C ALA A 212 -22.52 -5.24 -16.54
N GLY A 213 -22.69 -6.45 -16.01
CA GLY A 213 -22.36 -7.70 -16.71
C GLY A 213 -20.88 -7.85 -17.05
N ILE A 214 -19.98 -7.28 -16.23
CA ILE A 214 -18.54 -7.37 -16.49
C ILE A 214 -18.01 -8.80 -16.28
N ASP A 215 -16.97 -9.16 -17.03
CA ASP A 215 -16.28 -10.44 -16.84
C ASP A 215 -15.44 -10.40 -15.55
N THR A 216 -15.93 -11.06 -14.51
CA THR A 216 -15.23 -11.13 -13.23
C THR A 216 -13.99 -12.02 -13.24
N LYS A 217 -13.67 -12.69 -14.36
CA LYS A 217 -12.38 -13.35 -14.56
C LYS A 217 -11.28 -12.37 -14.98
N ASP A 218 -11.66 -11.21 -15.48
CA ASP A 218 -10.73 -10.14 -15.83
C ASP A 218 -10.51 -9.21 -14.63
N ALA A 219 -9.39 -9.42 -13.92
CA ALA A 219 -9.07 -8.64 -12.72
C ALA A 219 -8.98 -7.14 -12.98
N PHE A 220 -8.61 -6.71 -14.18
CA PHE A 220 -8.55 -5.30 -14.50
C PHE A 220 -9.95 -4.70 -14.72
N GLU A 221 -10.90 -5.45 -15.29
CA GLU A 221 -12.31 -5.00 -15.34
C GLU A 221 -12.90 -4.92 -13.93
N VAL A 222 -12.57 -5.87 -13.05
CA VAL A 222 -12.96 -5.79 -11.64
C VAL A 222 -12.35 -4.56 -10.95
N MET A 223 -11.04 -4.33 -11.09
CA MET A 223 -10.35 -3.18 -10.51
C MET A 223 -10.90 -1.85 -11.04
N LYS A 224 -11.35 -1.79 -12.30
CA LYS A 224 -12.03 -0.62 -12.87
C LYS A 224 -13.25 -0.20 -12.04
N TYR A 225 -13.99 -1.17 -11.49
CA TYR A 225 -15.20 -0.92 -10.69
C TYR A 225 -14.97 -0.86 -9.19
N ALA A 226 -13.92 -1.51 -8.67
CA ALA A 226 -13.78 -1.78 -7.24
C ALA A 226 -12.41 -1.46 -6.63
N GLY A 227 -11.40 -1.23 -7.46
CA GLY A 227 -10.01 -1.10 -7.02
C GLY A 227 -9.63 0.29 -6.54
N ASP A 228 -8.34 0.49 -6.35
CA ASP A 228 -7.70 1.77 -6.10
C ASP A 228 -6.41 1.86 -6.93
N PRO A 229 -5.82 3.05 -7.13
CA PRO A 229 -4.75 3.21 -8.11
C PRO A 229 -3.46 2.46 -7.77
N MET A 230 -3.25 2.08 -6.50
CA MET A 230 -2.06 1.34 -6.08
C MET A 230 -2.10 -0.11 -6.54
N MET A 231 -3.26 -0.77 -6.46
CA MET A 231 -3.42 -2.19 -6.81
C MET A 231 -2.89 -2.61 -8.18
N PRO A 232 -3.16 -1.92 -9.30
CA PRO A 232 -2.60 -2.31 -10.58
C PRO A 232 -1.11 -1.97 -10.72
N VAL A 233 -0.57 -1.06 -9.91
CA VAL A 233 0.84 -0.61 -9.99
C VAL A 233 1.77 -1.59 -9.28
N VAL A 234 1.31 -2.18 -8.17
CA VAL A 234 1.99 -3.23 -7.40
C VAL A 234 1.82 -4.59 -8.06
#